data_AF-A0A9D0G9E6-F1
#
_entry.id   AF-A0A9D0G9E6-F1
#
_cell.length_a   1.000
_cell.length_b   1.000
_cell.length_c   1.000
_cell.angle_alpha   90.00
_cell.angle_beta   90.00
_cell.angle_gamma   90.00
#
_symmetry.space_group_name_H-M   'P 1'
#
loop_
_entity.id
_entity.type
_entity.pdbx_description
1 polymer ?
#
loop_
_entity_poly.entity_id
_entity_poly.type
_entity_poly.pdbx_seq_one_letter_code
_entity_poly.pdbx_strand_id
1 'polypeptide(L)'
;MAKLSTSSMTFLVLNDIMREDYREAVVRRALEYRTQAEATARRRLESAIRKSVRVKGFHKPLRASTVSLLKEVVASSYHSNTLMGAILQMWVESHSDLRAAMRDFLAAREMSVTEASELDDGFASAWALTEMLETSKAFRAEHPDFGEDDVALMLCYLTGCAPLPDEMAEGLALKEASTELDEQQVEESVPQDNMIALKWKQWLEELQTLPADAPEWETTQEFVEAIQQVAEDKRQEIEATRGRLRQALTDLVEQAADQLDYFGLTDVATWTAEMCPLGEAEALAEQVDQLREMFVNHLELRQRPAGSLAEDRQRRKELDELEEGIN
;
A
#
# COMPACT_ATOMS: atom_id res chain seq x y z
N MET A 1 -10.57 -5.98 -30.73
CA MET A 1 -11.35 -5.48 -29.59
C MET A 1 -10.39 -5.34 -28.43
N ALA A 2 -9.85 -4.13 -28.24
CA ALA A 2 -9.02 -3.83 -27.09
C ALA A 2 -9.96 -3.67 -25.89
N LYS A 3 -9.77 -4.50 -24.85
CA LYS A 3 -10.47 -4.30 -23.57
C LYS A 3 -9.94 -3.00 -22.98
N LEU A 4 -10.85 -2.06 -22.76
CA LEU A 4 -10.59 -0.84 -22.00
C LEU A 4 -10.04 -1.26 -20.63
N SER A 5 -8.84 -0.79 -20.29
CA SER A 5 -8.24 -1.04 -18.98
C SER A 5 -8.80 0.03 -18.03
N THR A 6 -9.92 -0.28 -17.39
CA THR A 6 -10.40 0.48 -16.23
C THR A 6 -9.35 0.36 -15.13
N SER A 7 -8.90 1.49 -14.58
CA SER A 7 -8.03 1.51 -13.40
C SER A 7 -8.77 0.86 -12.23
N SER A 8 -8.55 -0.43 -12.01
CA SER A 8 -9.24 -1.19 -10.98
C SER A 8 -8.78 -0.73 -9.59
N MET A 9 -9.72 -0.31 -8.76
CA MET A 9 -9.46 0.00 -7.35
C MET A 9 -9.18 -1.30 -6.60
N THR A 10 -8.11 -1.37 -5.82
CA THR A 10 -7.75 -2.62 -5.13
C THR A 10 -8.78 -2.99 -4.05
N PHE A 11 -8.93 -4.28 -3.75
CA PHE A 11 -9.71 -4.75 -2.60
C PHE A 11 -9.15 -4.29 -1.26
N LEU A 12 -7.91 -3.79 -1.24
CA LEU A 12 -7.30 -3.30 -0.02
C LEU A 12 -8.04 -2.08 0.54
N VAL A 13 -8.83 -1.35 -0.26
CA VAL A 13 -9.70 -0.25 0.22
C VAL A 13 -10.69 -0.74 1.30
N LEU A 14 -11.14 -2.00 1.23
CA LEU A 14 -12.00 -2.58 2.27
C LEU A 14 -11.28 -2.70 3.62
N ASN A 15 -9.95 -2.80 3.62
CA ASN A 15 -9.18 -2.86 4.86
C ASN A 15 -9.19 -1.56 5.65
N ASP A 16 -9.63 -0.46 5.07
CA ASP A 16 -9.72 0.81 5.80
C ASP A 16 -11.15 1.05 6.31
N ILE A 17 -12.13 0.39 5.72
CA ILE A 17 -13.56 0.63 5.97
C ILE A 17 -14.16 -0.44 6.88
N MET A 18 -13.70 -1.68 6.76
CA MET A 18 -14.17 -2.77 7.62
C MET A 18 -13.55 -2.66 9.02
N ARG A 19 -14.39 -2.72 10.06
CA ARG A 19 -13.93 -2.89 11.44
C ARG A 19 -13.04 -4.13 11.58
N GLU A 20 -12.05 -4.07 12.48
CA GLU A 20 -11.04 -5.13 12.64
C GLU A 20 -11.67 -6.47 13.03
N ASP A 21 -12.62 -6.45 13.98
CA ASP A 21 -13.36 -7.60 14.44
C ASP A 21 -14.21 -8.23 13.32
N TYR A 22 -14.87 -7.39 12.53
CA TYR A 22 -15.67 -7.84 11.40
C TYR A 22 -14.81 -8.49 10.32
N ARG A 23 -13.63 -7.93 10.04
CA ARG A 23 -12.69 -8.51 9.08
C ARG A 23 -12.16 -9.86 9.53
N GLU A 24 -11.80 -9.99 10.81
CA GLU A 24 -11.44 -11.29 11.36
C GLU A 24 -12.60 -12.29 11.18
N ALA A 25 -13.85 -11.87 11.40
CA ALA A 25 -15.03 -12.70 11.18
C ALA A 25 -15.20 -13.12 9.71
N VAL A 26 -14.98 -12.21 8.76
CA VAL A 26 -15.00 -12.50 7.31
C VAL A 26 -13.93 -13.54 6.95
N VAL A 27 -12.68 -13.34 7.40
CA VAL A 27 -11.58 -14.29 7.13
C VAL A 27 -11.86 -15.64 7.78
N ARG A 28 -12.30 -15.66 9.04
CA ARG A 28 -12.65 -16.87 9.77
C ARG A 28 -13.72 -17.67 9.04
N ARG A 29 -14.81 -17.01 8.65
CA ARG A 29 -15.90 -17.62 7.89
C ARG A 29 -15.42 -18.21 6.57
N ALA A 30 -14.61 -17.48 5.81
CA ALA A 30 -14.02 -17.96 4.56
C ALA A 30 -13.15 -19.22 4.79
N LEU A 31 -12.32 -19.24 5.83
CA LEU A 31 -11.48 -20.39 6.17
C LEU A 31 -12.30 -21.62 6.61
N GLU A 32 -13.38 -21.41 7.35
CA GLU A 32 -14.29 -22.47 7.81
C GLU A 32 -15.11 -23.07 6.65
N TYR A 33 -15.58 -22.22 5.72
CA TYR A 33 -16.36 -22.64 4.56
C TYR A 33 -15.53 -23.32 3.46
N ARG A 34 -14.21 -23.13 3.47
CA ARG A 34 -13.25 -23.62 2.45
C ARG A 34 -13.46 -25.07 2.01
N THR A 35 -13.86 -25.97 2.91
CA THR A 35 -14.04 -27.41 2.60
C THR A 35 -15.35 -27.70 1.86
N GLN A 36 -16.34 -26.82 1.98
CA GLN A 36 -17.66 -26.92 1.35
C GLN A 36 -17.73 -26.16 0.02
N ALA A 37 -16.81 -25.21 -0.18
CA ALA A 37 -16.75 -24.36 -1.35
C ALA A 37 -16.45 -25.09 -2.67
N GLU A 38 -16.79 -24.43 -3.78
CA GLU A 38 -16.52 -24.92 -5.12
C GLU A 38 -15.02 -25.16 -5.34
N ALA A 39 -14.68 -26.14 -6.17
CA ALA A 39 -13.29 -26.53 -6.42
C ALA A 39 -12.46 -25.38 -7.03
N THR A 40 -13.07 -24.46 -7.76
CA THR A 40 -12.44 -23.28 -8.37
C THR A 40 -12.05 -22.27 -7.28
N ALA A 41 -13.02 -21.79 -6.49
CA ALA A 41 -12.81 -20.84 -5.41
C ALA A 41 -11.86 -21.37 -4.32
N ARG A 42 -12.02 -22.64 -3.95
CA ARG A 42 -11.10 -23.31 -3.00
C ARG A 42 -9.67 -23.31 -3.50
N ARG A 43 -9.44 -23.67 -4.76
CA ARG A 43 -8.09 -23.65 -5.36
C ARG A 43 -7.50 -22.24 -5.39
N ARG A 44 -8.31 -21.22 -5.70
CA ARG A 44 -7.90 -19.81 -5.69
C ARG A 44 -7.44 -19.39 -4.30
N LEU A 45 -8.27 -19.59 -3.27
CA LEU A 45 -7.93 -19.25 -1.88
C LEU A 45 -6.69 -19.99 -1.39
N GLU A 46 -6.61 -21.30 -1.63
CA GLU A 46 -5.43 -22.08 -1.21
C GLU A 46 -4.15 -21.66 -1.92
N SER A 47 -4.23 -21.27 -3.20
CA SER A 47 -3.10 -20.74 -3.95
C SER A 47 -2.64 -19.40 -3.37
N ALA A 48 -3.57 -18.49 -3.10
CA ALA A 48 -3.27 -17.19 -2.50
C ALA A 48 -2.63 -17.34 -1.10
N ILE A 49 -3.17 -18.22 -0.24
CA ILE A 49 -2.60 -18.51 1.08
C ILE A 49 -1.17 -19.03 0.97
N ARG A 50 -0.88 -19.97 0.06
CA ARG A 50 0.49 -20.51 -0.11
C ARG A 50 1.48 -19.43 -0.55
N LYS A 51 1.04 -18.49 -1.38
CA LYS A 51 1.89 -17.40 -1.91
C LYS A 51 2.15 -16.33 -0.84
N SER A 52 1.11 -15.86 -0.18
CA SER A 52 1.16 -14.66 0.65
C SER A 52 1.33 -14.90 2.15
N VAL A 53 1.04 -16.10 2.65
CA VAL A 53 1.02 -16.38 4.10
C VAL A 53 2.21 -17.24 4.52
N ARG A 54 2.78 -16.92 5.69
CA ARG A 54 3.82 -17.71 6.35
C ARG A 54 3.38 -17.99 7.78
N VAL A 55 3.43 -19.25 8.20
CA VAL A 55 3.08 -19.65 9.58
C VAL A 55 4.30 -20.27 10.22
N LYS A 56 4.71 -19.75 11.39
CA LYS A 56 5.90 -20.24 12.11
C LYS A 56 5.76 -21.74 12.42
N GLY A 57 6.78 -22.52 12.03
CA GLY A 57 6.81 -23.97 12.21
C GLY A 57 6.08 -24.79 11.11
N PHE A 58 5.50 -24.14 10.09
CA PHE A 58 4.80 -24.82 9.01
C PHE A 58 5.33 -24.40 7.63
N HIS A 59 6.01 -25.31 6.93
CA HIS A 59 6.38 -25.12 5.52
C HIS A 59 5.17 -25.05 4.58
N LYS A 60 4.04 -25.64 4.98
CA LYS A 60 2.77 -25.59 4.25
C LYS A 60 1.72 -24.93 5.16
N PRO A 61 1.40 -23.63 4.97
CA PRO A 61 0.51 -22.87 5.86
C PRO A 61 -0.83 -23.57 6.11
N LEU A 62 -1.41 -24.19 5.07
CA LEU A 62 -2.70 -24.89 5.14
C LEU A 62 -2.72 -26.13 6.06
N ARG A 63 -1.57 -26.59 6.56
CA ARG A 63 -1.48 -27.66 7.56
C ARG A 63 -1.54 -27.14 9.00
N ALA A 64 -1.44 -25.84 9.21
CA ALA A 64 -1.60 -25.22 10.52
C ALA A 64 -3.06 -25.34 11.00
N SER A 65 -3.26 -25.22 12.31
CA SER A 65 -4.60 -25.12 12.89
C SER A 65 -5.31 -23.87 12.36
N THR A 66 -6.64 -23.88 12.32
CA THR A 66 -7.43 -22.72 11.88
C THR A 66 -7.10 -21.48 12.70
N VAL A 67 -6.85 -21.62 14.00
CA VAL A 67 -6.51 -20.49 14.89
C VAL A 67 -5.17 -19.87 14.51
N SER A 68 -4.13 -20.70 14.30
CA SER A 68 -2.81 -20.18 13.88
C SER A 68 -2.81 -19.63 12.47
N LEU A 69 -3.60 -20.23 11.58
CA LEU A 69 -3.74 -19.76 10.20
C LEU A 69 -4.51 -18.43 10.12
N LEU A 70 -5.57 -18.28 10.92
CA LEU A 70 -6.43 -17.09 10.91
C LEU A 70 -5.65 -15.81 11.13
N LYS A 71 -4.85 -15.74 12.20
CA LYS A 71 -4.04 -14.56 12.54
C LYS A 71 -3.14 -14.14 11.37
N GLU A 72 -2.44 -15.09 10.78
CA GLU A 72 -1.49 -14.81 9.69
C GLU A 72 -2.20 -14.45 8.38
N VAL A 73 -3.37 -15.04 8.12
CA VAL A 73 -4.19 -14.69 6.95
C VAL A 73 -4.76 -13.28 7.09
N VAL A 74 -5.26 -12.91 8.28
CA VAL A 74 -5.72 -11.54 8.58
C VAL A 74 -4.58 -10.56 8.36
N ALA A 75 -3.40 -10.78 8.95
CA ALA A 75 -2.25 -9.89 8.76
C ALA A 75 -1.81 -9.77 7.28
N SER A 76 -1.82 -10.90 6.55
CA SER A 76 -1.42 -10.92 5.14
C SER A 76 -2.46 -10.28 4.21
N SER A 77 -3.74 -10.26 4.58
CA SER A 77 -4.80 -9.68 3.75
C SER A 77 -4.76 -8.15 3.67
N TYR A 78 -4.02 -7.49 4.57
CA TYR A 78 -3.73 -6.04 4.47
C TYR A 78 -2.83 -5.68 3.28
N HIS A 79 -2.02 -6.63 2.81
CA HIS A 79 -0.93 -6.35 1.88
C HIS A 79 -1.06 -7.13 0.56
N SER A 80 -2.02 -8.04 0.46
CA SER A 80 -2.18 -8.93 -0.69
C SER A 80 -3.58 -8.82 -1.28
N ASN A 81 -3.70 -8.03 -2.35
CA ASN A 81 -4.95 -7.87 -3.10
C ASN A 81 -5.51 -9.22 -3.57
N THR A 82 -4.63 -10.09 -4.11
CA THR A 82 -5.01 -11.44 -4.55
C THR A 82 -5.55 -12.30 -3.42
N LEU A 83 -4.98 -12.19 -2.21
CA LEU A 83 -5.48 -12.91 -1.03
C LEU A 83 -6.83 -12.36 -0.59
N MET A 84 -6.99 -11.04 -0.51
CA MET A 84 -8.25 -10.41 -0.15
C MET A 84 -9.37 -10.79 -1.12
N GLY A 85 -9.15 -10.66 -2.44
CA GLY A 85 -10.14 -11.08 -3.44
C GLY A 85 -10.54 -12.54 -3.32
N ALA A 86 -9.59 -13.44 -3.05
CA ALA A 86 -9.90 -14.85 -2.83
C ALA A 86 -10.68 -15.12 -1.52
N ILE A 87 -10.43 -14.33 -0.47
CA ILE A 87 -11.20 -14.36 0.79
C ILE A 87 -12.62 -13.88 0.54
N LEU A 88 -12.80 -12.75 -0.16
CA LEU A 88 -14.11 -12.19 -0.47
C LEU A 88 -14.96 -13.15 -1.29
N GLN A 89 -14.40 -13.74 -2.36
CA GLN A 89 -15.10 -14.74 -3.16
C GLN A 89 -15.60 -15.90 -2.29
N MET A 90 -14.74 -16.41 -1.40
CA MET A 90 -15.08 -17.50 -0.47
C MET A 90 -16.17 -17.08 0.54
N TRP A 91 -16.08 -15.85 1.05
CA TRP A 91 -17.07 -15.31 1.97
C TRP A 91 -18.43 -15.12 1.31
N VAL A 92 -18.47 -14.60 0.07
CA VAL A 92 -19.70 -14.45 -0.73
C VAL A 92 -20.36 -15.80 -1.01
N GLU A 93 -19.58 -16.83 -1.37
CA GLU A 93 -20.11 -18.19 -1.54
C GLU A 93 -20.71 -18.75 -0.25
N SER A 94 -20.13 -18.42 0.91
CA SER A 94 -20.63 -18.84 2.22
C SER A 94 -21.91 -18.14 2.67
N HIS A 95 -22.35 -17.11 1.93
CA HIS A 95 -23.56 -16.31 2.15
C HIS A 95 -24.51 -16.37 0.94
N SER A 96 -24.81 -17.59 0.46
CA SER A 96 -25.67 -17.81 -0.71
C SER A 96 -27.03 -17.12 -0.60
N ASP A 97 -27.62 -17.10 0.58
CA ASP A 97 -28.98 -16.59 0.81
C ASP A 97 -29.00 -15.06 0.75
N LEU A 98 -28.05 -14.40 1.42
CA LEU A 98 -27.85 -12.95 1.32
C LEU A 98 -27.51 -12.53 -0.11
N ARG A 99 -26.65 -13.29 -0.79
CA ARG A 99 -26.29 -13.03 -2.19
C ARG A 99 -27.51 -13.09 -3.11
N ALA A 100 -28.37 -14.10 -2.93
CA ALA A 100 -29.59 -14.24 -3.73
C ALA A 100 -30.55 -13.08 -3.47
N ALA A 101 -30.84 -12.76 -2.20
CA ALA A 101 -31.71 -11.65 -1.83
C ALA A 101 -31.19 -10.30 -2.36
N MET A 102 -29.88 -10.04 -2.22
CA MET A 102 -29.26 -8.80 -2.71
C MET A 102 -29.30 -8.71 -4.25
N ARG A 103 -29.11 -9.83 -4.98
CA ARG A 103 -29.26 -9.84 -6.44
C ARG A 103 -30.69 -9.51 -6.87
N ASP A 104 -31.69 -10.07 -6.20
CA ASP A 104 -33.09 -9.79 -6.49
C ASP A 104 -33.44 -8.31 -6.20
N PHE A 105 -32.94 -7.77 -5.10
CA PHE A 105 -33.09 -6.36 -4.73
C PHE A 105 -32.44 -5.40 -5.75
N LEU A 106 -31.21 -5.68 -6.18
CA LEU A 106 -30.51 -4.88 -7.18
C LEU A 106 -31.21 -4.95 -8.55
N ALA A 107 -31.69 -6.13 -8.95
CA ALA A 107 -32.44 -6.32 -10.19
C ALA A 107 -33.75 -5.52 -10.19
N ALA A 108 -34.48 -5.50 -9.07
CA ALA A 108 -35.72 -4.71 -8.93
C ALA A 108 -35.50 -3.20 -9.04
N ARG A 109 -34.27 -2.73 -8.79
CA ARG A 109 -33.85 -1.33 -8.90
C ARG A 109 -33.12 -1.01 -10.21
N GLU A 110 -33.08 -1.95 -11.15
CA GLU A 110 -32.36 -1.82 -12.43
C GLU A 110 -30.86 -1.51 -12.26
N MET A 111 -30.26 -1.93 -11.15
CA MET A 111 -28.84 -1.74 -10.88
C MET A 111 -28.02 -2.87 -11.49
N SER A 112 -26.86 -2.54 -12.06
CA SER A 112 -25.95 -3.53 -12.64
C SER A 112 -25.33 -4.42 -11.57
N VAL A 113 -25.38 -5.73 -11.80
CA VAL A 113 -24.66 -6.72 -11.01
C VAL A 113 -23.43 -7.16 -11.79
N THR A 114 -22.28 -7.07 -11.14
CA THR A 114 -20.98 -7.48 -11.64
C THR A 114 -20.81 -9.00 -11.46
N GLU A 115 -20.26 -9.67 -12.47
CA GLU A 115 -19.98 -11.10 -12.38
C GLU A 115 -18.68 -11.35 -11.62
N ALA A 116 -18.61 -12.45 -10.86
CA ALA A 116 -17.47 -12.72 -9.98
C ALA A 116 -16.11 -12.82 -10.72
N SER A 117 -16.13 -13.16 -12.02
CA SER A 117 -14.94 -13.19 -12.87
C SER A 117 -14.40 -11.81 -13.27
N GLU A 118 -15.19 -10.76 -13.07
CA GLU A 118 -14.81 -9.39 -13.45
C GLU A 118 -14.07 -8.65 -12.33
N LEU A 119 -14.06 -9.22 -11.12
CA LEU A 119 -13.45 -8.67 -9.92
C LEU A 119 -12.08 -9.28 -9.61
N ASP A 120 -11.37 -9.78 -10.62
CA ASP A 120 -10.15 -10.58 -10.36
C ASP A 120 -9.04 -9.78 -9.67
N ASP A 121 -8.97 -8.48 -9.95
CA ASP A 121 -7.96 -7.56 -9.43
C ASP A 121 -8.52 -6.36 -8.63
N GLY A 122 -9.83 -6.32 -8.36
CA GLY A 122 -10.43 -5.27 -7.54
C GLY A 122 -11.81 -4.83 -7.97
N PHE A 123 -12.18 -3.61 -7.59
CA PHE A 123 -13.42 -2.93 -7.93
C PHE A 123 -13.28 -2.11 -9.23
N ALA A 124 -14.33 -2.13 -10.04
CA ALA A 124 -14.39 -1.43 -11.32
C ALA A 124 -14.81 0.04 -11.17
N SER A 125 -15.56 0.37 -10.11
CA SER A 125 -16.04 1.73 -9.85
C SER A 125 -16.08 2.01 -8.33
N ALA A 126 -16.69 3.11 -7.91
CA ALA A 126 -16.82 3.50 -6.52
C ALA A 126 -18.28 3.83 -6.15
N TRP A 127 -18.60 3.57 -4.89
CA TRP A 127 -19.76 4.11 -4.20
C TRP A 127 -19.35 5.35 -3.41
N ALA A 128 -20.18 6.38 -3.43
CA ALA A 128 -20.22 7.33 -2.33
C ALA A 128 -20.70 6.58 -1.07
N LEU A 129 -20.01 6.75 0.05
CA LEU A 129 -20.29 6.02 1.29
C LEU A 129 -21.72 6.26 1.77
N THR A 130 -22.22 7.50 1.68
CA THR A 130 -23.59 7.83 2.05
C THR A 130 -24.60 7.07 1.19
N GLU A 131 -24.39 7.03 -0.13
CA GLU A 131 -25.28 6.36 -1.07
C GLU A 131 -25.29 4.83 -0.87
N MET A 132 -24.12 4.23 -0.57
CA MET A 132 -24.00 2.83 -0.22
C MET A 132 -24.74 2.51 1.09
N LEU A 133 -24.60 3.33 2.12
CA LEU A 133 -25.25 3.14 3.41
C LEU A 133 -26.76 3.29 3.31
N GLU A 134 -27.26 4.26 2.54
CA GLU A 134 -28.69 4.43 2.26
C GLU A 134 -29.26 3.23 1.50
N THR A 135 -28.54 2.74 0.50
CA THR A 135 -28.92 1.54 -0.26
C THR A 135 -28.94 0.30 0.62
N SER A 136 -27.94 0.13 1.48
CA SER A 136 -27.87 -0.96 2.47
C SER A 136 -29.02 -0.90 3.48
N LYS A 137 -29.38 0.31 3.93
CA LYS A 137 -30.52 0.54 4.83
C LYS A 137 -31.85 0.22 4.16
N ALA A 138 -32.02 0.58 2.89
CA ALA A 138 -33.21 0.24 2.12
C ALA A 138 -33.36 -1.28 1.96
N PHE A 139 -32.28 -2.00 1.63
CA PHE A 139 -32.28 -3.46 1.58
C PHE A 139 -32.72 -4.07 2.92
N ARG A 140 -32.16 -3.60 4.04
CA ARG A 140 -32.49 -4.12 5.38
C ARG A 140 -33.91 -3.83 5.83
N ALA A 141 -34.56 -2.80 5.30
CA ALA A 141 -35.97 -2.54 5.57
C ALA A 141 -36.88 -3.65 5.02
N GLU A 142 -36.48 -4.27 3.90
CA GLU A 142 -37.17 -5.40 3.28
C GLU A 142 -36.68 -6.76 3.81
N HIS A 143 -35.40 -6.83 4.22
CA HIS A 143 -34.74 -8.04 4.70
C HIS A 143 -34.02 -7.81 6.05
N PRO A 144 -34.77 -7.70 7.17
CA PRO A 144 -34.21 -7.33 8.47
C PRO A 144 -33.33 -8.40 9.12
N ASP A 145 -33.37 -9.64 8.62
CA ASP A 145 -32.63 -10.78 9.19
C ASP A 145 -31.11 -10.74 8.88
N PHE A 146 -30.68 -9.87 7.96
CA PHE A 146 -29.26 -9.76 7.58
C PHE A 146 -28.52 -8.67 8.37
N GLY A 147 -27.26 -8.98 8.72
CA GLY A 147 -26.35 -8.08 9.42
C GLY A 147 -25.96 -6.87 8.58
N GLU A 148 -25.74 -5.73 9.22
CA GLU A 148 -25.43 -4.47 8.54
C GLU A 148 -24.14 -4.53 7.71
N ASP A 149 -23.05 -4.99 8.32
CA ASP A 149 -21.75 -5.05 7.66
C ASP A 149 -21.75 -6.08 6.51
N ASP A 150 -22.47 -7.20 6.68
CA ASP A 150 -22.62 -8.23 5.63
C ASP A 150 -23.37 -7.69 4.42
N VAL A 151 -24.43 -6.90 4.66
CA VAL A 151 -25.20 -6.25 3.59
C VAL A 151 -24.34 -5.26 2.82
N ALA A 152 -23.59 -4.39 3.52
CA ALA A 152 -22.73 -3.41 2.88
C ALA A 152 -21.60 -4.08 2.06
N LEU A 153 -20.95 -5.11 2.62
CA LEU A 153 -19.89 -5.83 1.93
C LEU A 153 -20.41 -6.61 0.71
N MET A 154 -21.57 -7.26 0.83
CA MET A 154 -22.22 -7.95 -0.29
C MET A 154 -22.63 -6.97 -1.39
N LEU A 155 -23.14 -5.79 -1.03
CA LEU A 155 -23.49 -4.73 -1.98
C LEU A 155 -22.26 -4.28 -2.78
N CYS A 156 -21.14 -3.96 -2.10
CA CYS A 156 -19.89 -3.58 -2.75
C CYS A 156 -19.39 -4.67 -3.70
N TYR A 157 -19.39 -5.92 -3.24
CA TYR A 157 -18.94 -7.05 -4.05
C TYR A 157 -19.81 -7.25 -5.29
N LEU A 158 -21.14 -7.26 -5.13
CA LEU A 158 -22.05 -7.54 -6.26
C LEU A 158 -22.13 -6.38 -7.26
N THR A 159 -21.91 -5.15 -6.83
CA THR A 159 -21.86 -4.00 -7.74
C THR A 159 -20.47 -3.80 -8.34
N GLY A 160 -19.44 -4.39 -7.75
CA GLY A 160 -18.06 -4.17 -8.15
C GLY A 160 -17.59 -2.74 -7.87
N CYS A 161 -18.20 -2.09 -6.88
CA CYS A 161 -17.92 -0.72 -6.52
C CYS A 161 -17.26 -0.67 -5.13
N ALA A 162 -16.12 0.03 -5.03
CA ALA A 162 -15.43 0.25 -3.77
C ALA A 162 -16.20 1.31 -2.93
N PRO A 163 -16.40 1.10 -1.63
CA PRO A 163 -16.91 2.18 -0.79
C PRO A 163 -15.83 3.25 -0.64
N LEU A 164 -16.14 4.50 -0.96
CA LEU A 164 -15.24 5.64 -0.80
C LEU A 164 -15.95 6.79 -0.08
N PRO A 165 -15.21 7.65 0.64
CA PRO A 165 -15.77 8.90 1.16
C PRO A 165 -16.41 9.71 0.03
N ASP A 166 -17.55 10.36 0.31
CA ASP A 166 -18.36 11.07 -0.69
C ASP A 166 -17.53 12.07 -1.52
N GLU A 167 -16.65 12.85 -0.86
CA GLU A 167 -15.74 13.79 -1.51
C GLU A 167 -14.83 13.13 -2.57
N MET A 168 -14.38 11.89 -2.32
CA MET A 168 -13.53 11.13 -3.24
C MET A 168 -14.34 10.50 -4.37
N ALA A 169 -15.53 9.99 -4.08
CA ALA A 169 -16.43 9.44 -5.08
C ALA A 169 -16.85 10.51 -6.09
N GLU A 170 -17.18 11.72 -5.62
CA GLU A 170 -17.47 12.88 -6.47
C GLU A 170 -16.25 13.28 -7.32
N GLY A 171 -15.05 13.28 -6.74
CA GLY A 171 -13.81 13.57 -7.46
C GLY A 171 -13.52 12.57 -8.59
N LEU A 172 -13.81 11.28 -8.38
CA LEU A 172 -13.68 10.24 -9.41
C LEU A 172 -14.75 10.39 -10.50
N ALA A 173 -16.00 10.64 -10.12
CA ALA A 173 -17.09 10.86 -11.07
C ALA A 173 -16.83 12.07 -11.97
N LEU A 174 -16.30 13.17 -11.40
CA LEU A 174 -15.90 14.36 -12.15
C LEU A 174 -14.70 14.08 -13.07
N LYS A 175 -13.73 13.27 -12.63
CA LYS A 175 -12.61 12.84 -13.47
C LYS A 175 -13.10 11.97 -14.62
N GLU A 176 -13.94 10.97 -14.37
CA GLU A 176 -14.51 10.12 -15.43
C GLU A 176 -15.28 10.96 -16.46
N ALA A 177 -16.12 11.90 -16.01
CA ALA A 177 -16.84 12.81 -16.88
C ALA A 177 -15.93 13.80 -17.65
N SER A 178 -14.76 14.14 -17.11
CA SER A 178 -13.78 15.02 -17.77
C SER A 178 -12.83 14.24 -18.69
N THR A 179 -12.60 12.95 -18.43
CA THR A 179 -11.69 12.08 -19.19
C THR A 179 -12.30 11.66 -20.54
N GLU A 180 -13.63 11.80 -20.71
CA GLU A 180 -14.28 11.63 -22.02
C GLU A 180 -13.92 12.74 -23.04
N LEU A 181 -13.18 13.78 -22.64
CA LEU A 181 -12.83 14.92 -23.50
C LEU A 181 -11.33 15.15 -23.74
N ASP A 182 -10.41 14.40 -23.13
CA ASP A 182 -8.98 14.55 -23.40
C ASP A 182 -8.22 13.21 -23.26
N GLU A 183 -8.14 12.47 -24.38
CA GLU A 183 -7.23 11.33 -24.53
C GLU A 183 -5.79 11.83 -24.67
N GLN A 184 -5.12 12.16 -23.56
CA GLN A 184 -3.67 12.06 -23.44
C GLN A 184 -3.18 12.30 -21.99
N GLN A 185 -2.68 11.21 -21.39
CA GLN A 185 -1.66 11.14 -20.32
C GLN A 185 -1.94 11.91 -19.01
N VAL A 186 -2.18 11.18 -17.92
CA VAL A 186 -1.31 11.17 -16.71
C VAL A 186 -1.59 9.86 -15.95
N GLU A 187 -0.61 8.96 -15.88
CA GLU A 187 -0.55 7.90 -14.86
C GLU A 187 -0.18 8.55 -13.53
N GLU A 188 -1.14 8.80 -12.65
CA GLU A 188 -0.88 9.18 -11.26
C GLU A 188 -1.48 8.13 -10.33
N SER A 189 -0.59 7.28 -9.78
CA SER A 189 -0.87 6.46 -8.61
C SER A 189 -1.31 7.34 -7.45
N VAL A 190 -2.45 7.06 -6.82
CA VAL A 190 -2.88 7.77 -5.61
C VAL A 190 -1.80 7.60 -4.53
N PRO A 191 -1.14 8.67 -4.06
CA PRO A 191 -0.03 8.55 -3.11
C PRO A 191 -0.51 8.11 -1.73
N GLN A 192 0.26 7.24 -1.06
CA GLN A 192 0.05 6.83 0.34
C GLN A 192 -0.08 8.03 1.31
N ASP A 193 0.47 9.19 0.95
CA ASP A 193 0.35 10.43 1.73
C ASP A 193 -1.09 10.88 1.92
N ASN A 194 -2.00 10.58 0.97
CA ASN A 194 -3.42 10.90 1.12
C ASN A 194 -4.11 10.05 2.19
N MET A 195 -3.67 8.81 2.44
CA MET A 195 -4.25 7.92 3.46
C MET A 195 -3.89 8.33 4.90
N ILE A 196 -2.69 8.86 5.14
CA ILE A 196 -2.30 9.32 6.48
C ILE A 196 -3.08 10.59 6.85
N ALA A 197 -3.26 11.50 5.89
CA ALA A 197 -4.10 12.68 6.06
C ALA A 197 -5.56 12.34 6.43
N LEU A 198 -6.09 11.23 5.89
CA LEU A 198 -7.45 10.73 6.17
C LEU A 198 -7.62 10.27 7.63
N LYS A 199 -6.63 9.58 8.23
CA LYS A 199 -6.71 9.15 9.64
C LYS A 199 -6.71 10.33 10.61
N TRP A 200 -5.90 11.36 10.35
CA TRP A 200 -5.89 12.58 11.16
C TRP A 200 -7.23 13.32 11.07
N LYS A 201 -7.83 13.38 9.87
CA LYS A 201 -9.16 13.97 9.66
C LYS A 201 -10.23 13.21 10.44
N GLN A 202 -10.21 11.87 10.39
CA GLN A 202 -11.14 11.03 11.14
C GLN A 202 -11.02 11.22 12.67
N TRP A 203 -9.81 11.22 13.23
CA TRP A 203 -9.62 11.46 14.67
C TRP A 203 -10.11 12.84 15.10
N LEU A 204 -9.94 13.85 14.26
CA LEU A 204 -10.46 15.20 14.52
C LEU A 204 -11.99 15.25 14.46
N GLU A 205 -12.61 14.53 13.52
CA GLU A 205 -14.06 14.42 13.43
C GLU A 205 -14.64 13.70 14.65
N GLU A 206 -14.01 12.62 15.11
CA GLU A 206 -14.41 11.91 16.33
C GLU A 206 -14.34 12.83 17.57
N LEU A 207 -13.26 13.61 17.71
CA LEU A 207 -13.14 14.61 18.77
C LEU A 207 -14.23 15.70 18.69
N GLN A 208 -14.67 16.08 17.49
CA GLN A 208 -15.74 17.07 17.31
C GLN A 208 -17.13 16.54 17.72
N THR A 209 -17.34 15.23 17.71
CA THR A 209 -18.61 14.62 18.13
C THR A 209 -18.79 14.55 19.64
N LEU A 210 -17.73 14.79 20.43
CA LEU A 210 -17.79 14.76 21.88
C LEU A 210 -18.65 15.90 22.43
N PRO A 211 -19.54 15.63 23.40
CA PRO A 211 -20.36 16.66 24.03
C PRO A 211 -19.50 17.60 24.87
N ALA A 212 -19.96 18.84 25.08
CA ALA A 212 -19.17 19.88 25.76
C ALA A 212 -18.85 19.58 27.23
N ASP A 213 -19.54 18.63 27.86
CA ASP A 213 -19.35 18.17 29.24
C ASP A 213 -18.53 16.87 29.33
N ALA A 214 -17.94 16.41 28.24
CA ALA A 214 -17.11 15.21 28.21
C ALA A 214 -15.85 15.40 29.08
N PRO A 215 -15.52 14.44 29.99
CA PRO A 215 -14.36 14.53 30.87
C PRO A 215 -13.02 14.55 30.11
N GLU A 216 -13.00 14.09 28.87
CA GLU A 216 -11.86 14.13 27.95
C GLU A 216 -11.38 15.57 27.69
N TRP A 217 -12.25 16.58 27.82
CA TRP A 217 -11.85 17.98 27.67
C TRP A 217 -10.91 18.46 28.78
N GLU A 218 -10.97 17.84 29.96
CA GLU A 218 -10.10 18.18 31.10
C GLU A 218 -8.64 17.75 30.87
N THR A 219 -8.40 16.75 30.01
CA THR A 219 -7.05 16.20 29.72
C THR A 219 -6.52 16.59 28.33
N THR A 220 -7.24 17.44 27.59
CA THR A 220 -6.88 17.85 26.22
C THR A 220 -5.43 18.35 26.09
N GLN A 221 -4.96 19.10 27.09
CA GLN A 221 -3.61 19.66 27.07
C GLN A 221 -2.53 18.55 27.12
N GLU A 222 -2.72 17.55 27.99
CA GLU A 222 -1.81 16.40 28.10
C GLU A 222 -1.82 15.57 26.80
N PHE A 223 -2.99 15.43 26.17
CA PHE A 223 -3.12 14.74 24.89
C PHE A 223 -2.39 15.46 23.75
N VAL A 224 -2.52 16.79 23.66
CA VAL A 224 -1.81 17.60 22.65
C VAL A 224 -0.30 17.49 22.85
N GLU A 225 0.17 17.57 24.09
CA GLU A 225 1.59 17.41 24.43
C GLU A 225 2.10 16.01 24.05
N ALA A 226 1.32 14.96 24.30
CA ALA A 226 1.67 13.60 23.89
C ALA A 226 1.76 13.46 22.36
N ILE A 227 0.83 14.02 21.59
CA ILE A 227 0.89 14.01 20.12
C ILE A 227 2.12 14.77 19.61
N GLN A 228 2.41 15.94 20.19
CA GLN A 228 3.58 16.72 19.81
C GLN A 228 4.88 15.96 20.08
N GLN A 229 4.97 15.27 21.21
CA GLN A 229 6.12 14.43 21.54
C GLN A 229 6.27 13.28 20.54
N VAL A 230 5.18 12.57 20.21
CA VAL A 230 5.22 11.49 19.21
C VAL A 230 5.65 12.01 17.84
N ALA A 231 5.15 13.18 17.42
CA ALA A 231 5.53 13.79 16.16
C ALA A 231 7.03 14.17 16.14
N GLU A 232 7.55 14.66 17.26
CA GLU A 232 8.97 14.98 17.41
C GLU A 232 9.84 13.73 17.40
N ASP A 233 9.48 12.69 18.15
CA ASP A 233 10.18 11.41 18.18
C ASP A 233 10.25 10.79 16.78
N LYS A 234 9.15 10.86 16.00
CA LYS A 234 9.11 10.35 14.63
C LYS A 234 9.95 11.17 13.66
N ARG A 235 9.99 12.51 13.81
CA ARG A 235 10.92 13.34 13.03
C ARG A 235 12.37 13.01 13.34
N GLN A 236 12.69 12.79 14.62
CA GLN A 236 14.03 12.38 15.04
C GLN A 236 14.42 10.99 14.51
N GLU A 237 13.49 10.04 14.48
CA GLU A 237 13.71 8.70 13.90
C GLU A 237 14.02 8.78 12.38
N ILE A 238 13.24 9.61 11.66
CA ILE A 238 13.47 9.87 10.24
C ILE A 238 14.83 10.54 10.03
N GLU A 239 15.14 11.57 10.83
CA GLU A 239 16.39 12.31 10.72
C GLU A 239 17.60 11.45 11.10
N ALA A 240 17.48 10.57 12.10
CA ALA A 240 18.53 9.61 12.43
C ALA A 240 18.78 8.62 11.28
N THR A 241 17.71 8.20 10.60
CA THR A 241 17.78 7.26 9.47
C THR A 241 18.35 7.91 8.22
N ARG A 242 17.94 9.13 7.88
CA ARG A 242 18.39 9.84 6.66
C ARG A 242 19.62 10.71 6.86
N GLY A 243 19.93 11.09 8.09
CA GLY A 243 21.06 11.95 8.42
C GLY A 243 22.39 11.34 7.99
N ARG A 244 22.54 10.02 8.09
CA ARG A 244 23.74 9.31 7.63
C ARG A 244 23.95 9.43 6.12
N LEU A 245 22.89 9.22 5.34
CA LEU A 245 22.92 9.39 3.88
C LEU A 245 23.19 10.84 3.48
N ARG A 246 22.56 11.81 4.16
CA ARG A 246 22.78 13.24 3.90
C ARG A 246 24.25 13.63 4.15
N GLN A 247 24.85 13.11 5.21
CA GLN A 247 26.27 13.30 5.49
C GLN A 247 27.14 12.67 4.40
N ALA A 248 26.86 11.41 4.01
CA ALA A 248 27.64 10.73 2.97
C ALA A 248 27.60 11.47 1.63
N LEU A 249 26.42 11.98 1.22
CA LEU A 249 26.26 12.79 0.00
C LEU A 249 27.03 14.12 0.09
N THR A 250 26.99 14.77 1.27
CA THR A 250 27.75 16.00 1.51
C THR A 250 29.25 15.75 1.38
N ASP A 251 29.75 14.70 2.05
CA ASP A 251 31.16 14.32 2.00
C ASP A 251 31.60 13.95 0.58
N LEU A 252 30.76 13.25 -0.19
CA LEU A 252 31.03 12.91 -1.58
C LEU A 252 31.24 14.19 -2.42
N VAL A 253 30.32 15.15 -2.32
CA VAL A 253 30.41 16.41 -3.08
C VAL A 253 31.61 17.24 -2.64
N GLU A 254 31.90 17.33 -1.34
CA GLU A 254 33.02 18.14 -0.84
C GLU A 254 34.39 17.53 -1.17
N GLN A 255 34.53 16.21 -1.10
CA GLN A 255 35.83 15.53 -1.20
C GLN A 255 36.13 14.99 -2.60
N ALA A 256 35.10 14.79 -3.44
CA ALA A 256 35.26 14.19 -4.76
C ALA A 256 34.75 15.08 -5.93
N ALA A 257 34.55 16.39 -5.72
CA ALA A 257 34.05 17.32 -6.75
C ALA A 257 34.78 17.21 -8.09
N ASP A 258 36.12 17.25 -8.08
CA ASP A 258 36.95 17.17 -9.30
C ASP A 258 36.76 15.84 -10.05
N GLN A 259 36.47 14.76 -9.32
CA GLN A 259 36.26 13.44 -9.88
C GLN A 259 34.84 13.28 -10.43
N LEU A 260 33.84 13.79 -9.72
CA LEU A 260 32.46 13.85 -10.22
C LEU A 260 32.42 14.57 -11.58
N ASP A 261 33.11 15.70 -11.71
CA ASP A 261 33.25 16.41 -12.98
C ASP A 261 34.01 15.60 -14.04
N TYR A 262 35.11 14.92 -13.66
CA TYR A 262 35.90 14.08 -14.56
C TYR A 262 35.09 12.91 -15.16
N PHE A 263 34.24 12.28 -14.35
CA PHE A 263 33.35 11.20 -14.79
C PHE A 263 32.03 11.70 -15.39
N GLY A 264 31.79 13.02 -15.43
CA GLY A 264 30.59 13.61 -16.03
C GLY A 264 29.31 13.45 -15.19
N LEU A 265 29.45 13.16 -13.89
CA LEU A 265 28.36 13.04 -12.93
C LEU A 265 27.95 14.42 -12.40
N THR A 266 27.34 15.23 -13.26
CA THR A 266 26.98 16.62 -12.95
C THR A 266 25.68 16.79 -12.17
N ASP A 267 24.89 15.72 -12.06
CA ASP A 267 23.58 15.72 -11.41
C ASP A 267 23.64 15.35 -9.91
N VAL A 268 24.81 14.98 -9.38
CA VAL A 268 24.98 14.60 -7.96
C VAL A 268 24.53 15.70 -6.99
N ALA A 269 24.64 16.97 -7.38
CA ALA A 269 24.13 18.10 -6.60
C ALA A 269 22.60 18.08 -6.40
N THR A 270 21.87 17.31 -7.21
CA THR A 270 20.41 17.11 -7.09
C THR A 270 20.04 15.91 -6.22
N TRP A 271 21.02 15.09 -5.82
CA TRP A 271 20.76 13.93 -4.99
C TRP A 271 20.52 14.37 -3.56
N THR A 272 19.36 14.00 -3.01
CA THR A 272 18.98 14.33 -1.65
C THR A 272 18.49 13.09 -0.91
N ALA A 273 18.70 13.02 0.40
CA ALA A 273 18.29 11.89 1.22
C ALA A 273 16.75 11.73 1.27
N GLU A 274 16.02 12.80 0.92
CA GLU A 274 14.56 12.87 0.91
C GLU A 274 13.96 12.07 -0.26
N MET A 275 14.68 11.94 -1.37
CA MET A 275 14.28 11.15 -2.54
C MET A 275 14.40 9.63 -2.30
N CYS A 276 15.07 9.23 -1.21
CA CYS A 276 15.32 7.84 -0.87
C CYS A 276 14.20 7.26 0.03
N PRO A 277 13.69 6.06 -0.25
CA PRO A 277 12.86 5.31 0.69
C PRO A 277 13.58 5.11 2.03
N LEU A 278 12.88 5.29 3.17
CA LEU A 278 13.51 5.22 4.50
C LEU A 278 14.22 3.88 4.76
N GLY A 279 13.68 2.77 4.23
CA GLY A 279 14.27 1.44 4.41
C GLY A 279 15.58 1.20 3.66
N GLU A 280 15.94 2.07 2.72
CA GLU A 280 17.12 1.95 1.87
C GLU A 280 18.23 2.95 2.21
N ALA A 281 17.94 3.93 3.09
CA ALA A 281 18.82 5.06 3.37
C ALA A 281 20.21 4.63 3.87
N GLU A 282 20.29 3.63 4.75
CA GLU A 282 21.56 3.15 5.29
C GLU A 282 22.40 2.43 4.22
N ALA A 283 21.78 1.56 3.43
CA ALA A 283 22.45 0.83 2.36
C ALA A 283 22.97 1.78 1.27
N LEU A 284 22.19 2.81 0.93
CA LEU A 284 22.62 3.85 0.00
C LEU A 284 23.73 4.72 0.59
N ALA A 285 23.71 5.01 1.89
CA ALA A 285 24.81 5.74 2.53
C ALA A 285 26.13 4.97 2.42
N GLU A 286 26.11 3.64 2.63
CA GLU A 286 27.28 2.78 2.44
C GLU A 286 27.78 2.80 0.98
N GLN A 287 26.88 2.77 0.00
CA GLN A 287 27.26 2.86 -1.42
C GLN A 287 27.87 4.21 -1.78
N VAL A 288 27.31 5.30 -1.26
CA VAL A 288 27.86 6.66 -1.45
C VAL A 288 29.24 6.78 -0.82
N ASP A 289 29.45 6.23 0.38
CA ASP A 289 30.78 6.19 1.01
C ASP A 289 31.79 5.37 0.19
N GLN A 290 31.38 4.21 -0.34
CA GLN A 290 32.24 3.40 -1.22
C GLN A 290 32.61 4.15 -2.50
N LEU A 291 31.64 4.79 -3.13
CA LEU A 291 31.88 5.60 -4.33
C LEU A 291 32.85 6.76 -4.04
N ARG A 292 32.68 7.44 -2.90
CA ARG A 292 33.61 8.48 -2.46
C ARG A 292 35.03 7.93 -2.30
N GLU A 293 35.19 6.80 -1.61
CA GLU A 293 36.50 6.15 -1.43
C GLU A 293 37.15 5.80 -2.78
N MET A 294 36.37 5.30 -3.74
CA MET A 294 36.86 5.01 -5.08
C MET A 294 37.35 6.27 -5.80
N PHE A 295 36.63 7.39 -5.70
CA PHE A 295 37.07 8.66 -6.29
C PHE A 295 38.34 9.21 -5.65
N VAL A 296 38.44 9.16 -4.32
CA VAL A 296 39.66 9.58 -3.61
C VAL A 296 40.85 8.73 -4.05
N ASN A 297 40.69 7.41 -4.10
CA ASN A 297 41.73 6.49 -4.56
C ASN A 297 42.13 6.74 -6.02
N HIS A 298 41.16 6.99 -6.90
CA HIS A 298 41.41 7.32 -8.31
C HIS A 298 42.25 8.61 -8.43
N LEU A 299 41.88 9.65 -7.68
CA LEU A 299 42.62 10.90 -7.66
C LEU A 299 44.07 10.71 -7.18
N GLU A 300 44.26 9.99 -6.06
CA GLU A 300 45.58 9.70 -5.51
C GLU A 300 46.45 8.91 -6.49
N LEU A 301 45.91 7.85 -7.10
CA LEU A 301 46.62 7.03 -8.09
C LEU A 301 47.00 7.85 -9.32
N ARG A 302 46.10 8.71 -9.80
CA ARG A 302 46.36 9.57 -10.96
C ARG A 302 47.46 10.59 -10.68
N GLN A 303 47.52 11.15 -9.47
CA GLN A 303 48.53 12.13 -9.06
C GLN A 303 49.88 11.49 -8.71
N ARG A 304 49.92 10.18 -8.44
CA ARG A 304 51.15 9.46 -8.08
C ARG A 304 52.17 9.46 -9.22
N PRO A 305 53.41 9.95 -9.02
CA PRO A 305 54.45 9.90 -10.03
C PRO A 305 54.96 8.46 -10.24
N ALA A 306 55.20 8.08 -11.49
CA ALA A 306 55.82 6.80 -11.85
C ALA A 306 57.32 7.00 -12.14
N GLY A 307 58.18 6.27 -11.40
CA GLY A 307 59.63 6.30 -11.59
C GLY A 307 60.12 5.37 -12.69
N SER A 308 59.28 4.44 -13.15
CA SER A 308 59.59 3.50 -14.23
C SER A 308 58.39 3.16 -15.13
N LEU A 309 58.68 2.61 -16.30
CA LEU A 309 57.66 2.14 -17.26
C LEU A 309 56.85 0.94 -16.75
N ALA A 310 57.42 0.14 -15.84
CA ALA A 310 56.69 -0.95 -15.19
C ALA A 310 55.67 -0.41 -14.17
N GLU A 311 56.06 0.59 -13.37
CA GLU A 311 55.17 1.28 -12.44
C GLU A 311 54.04 2.04 -13.17
N ASP A 312 54.32 2.67 -14.30
CA ASP A 312 53.28 3.35 -15.09
C ASP A 312 52.23 2.36 -15.64
N ARG A 313 52.66 1.18 -16.10
CA ARG A 313 51.74 0.12 -16.55
C ARG A 313 50.87 -0.42 -15.43
N GLN A 314 51.47 -0.65 -14.26
CA GLN A 314 50.73 -1.13 -13.09
C GLN A 314 49.69 -0.09 -12.63
N ARG A 315 50.09 1.19 -12.55
CA ARG A 315 49.19 2.30 -12.22
C ARG A 315 47.99 2.40 -13.16
N ARG A 316 48.20 2.26 -14.48
CA ARG A 316 47.09 2.26 -15.46
C ARG A 316 46.15 1.09 -15.25
N LYS A 317 46.66 -0.11 -14.98
CA LYS A 317 45.83 -1.28 -14.71
C LYS A 317 44.96 -1.07 -13.46
N GLU A 318 45.51 -0.48 -12.41
CA GLU A 318 44.77 -0.14 -11.18
C GLU A 318 43.71 0.95 -11.41
N LEU A 319 44.00 1.94 -12.26
CA LEU A 319 43.01 2.94 -12.69
C LEU A 319 41.89 2.31 -13.50
N ASP A 320 42.20 1.45 -14.47
CA ASP A 320 41.20 0.76 -15.30
C ASP A 320 40.25 -0.09 -14.43
N GLU A 321 40.78 -0.80 -13.43
CA GLU A 321 39.99 -1.60 -12.47
C GLU A 321 39.07 -0.72 -11.60
N LEU A 322 39.53 0.46 -11.18
CA LEU A 322 38.71 1.40 -10.41
C LEU A 322 37.63 2.06 -11.28
N GLU A 323 37.94 2.40 -12.53
CA GLU A 323 37.00 2.97 -13.48
C GLU A 323 35.89 1.99 -13.87
N GLU A 324 36.18 0.69 -13.94
CA GLU A 324 35.17 -0.36 -14.14
C GLU A 324 34.18 -0.48 -12.98
N GLY A 325 34.61 -0.20 -11.74
CA GLY A 325 33.72 -0.26 -10.57
C GLY A 325 32.92 1.02 -10.30
N ILE A 326 33.31 2.15 -10.91
CA ILE A 326 32.62 3.44 -10.81
C ILE A 326 31.46 3.53 -11.83
N ASN A 327 31.58 2.85 -12.98
CA ASN A 327 30.56 2.79 -14.04
C ASN A 327 29.48 1.74 -13.76
#